data_AF-A0A9W7YIY9-F1
#
_entry.id   AF-A0A9W7YIY9-F1
#
_cell.length_a   1.000
_cell.length_b   1.000
_cell.length_c   1.000
_cell.angle_alpha   90.00
_cell.angle_beta   90.00
_cell.angle_gamma   90.00
#
_symmetry.space_group_name_H-M   'P 1'
#
loop_
_entity.id
_entity.type
_entity.pdbx_description
1 polymer ?
#
loop_
_entity_poly.entity_id
_entity_poly.type
_entity_poly.pdbx_seq_one_letter_code
_entity_poly.pdbx_strand_id
1 'polypeptide(L)'
;MFSDRPMYTVPNNILNTKSEQRIRMMSGVIRSRDDWFFGVNDPEIRARCTHAAKKMGLTKKEVKYMYDELEHYEELHVDGSNIGLSAVDSVWMSDSLIDADIMQELKRYVVVLEDVLEKDRDYHPNTNKQVVNLVDPSLYPLIYARSRFLSPAAAVDLNMVGQFPGSFTQWVEDVEKVWKDEQGKGIFYFPPAGSGSSMSEKFCWLPTEFRVHDDGAVTIESYINNLHPIKHAAFYPTIAHIFSKFVPMLEHVLTDVLFPRARRVRPNAEYWFKTEENEPEFDDAYYQFDDDYWAWREHLQFAEPQPERFVAPKRQMTPYSLRGHRLQAILKMSNIMLTPEQPEYDGGDWHVEAMANERIVATGIYYYDVENITESTLNFRESVKSFHTYNHRNENGVNHAYGLAVDEFGDDVSLVQEIGNVQVKNGRCVVFPNTYQHQMSGFKLVDPTKPGHFKILTFFFIDPTTRIPSTEIVPPQQREWWSGTVMEQGALGRLPALLKDQIGNHVDFPISLAEAKVLRLELMDEHSANNSTITEDFFSPSFTLSTN
;
A
#
# COMPACT_ATOMS: atom_id res chain seq x y z
N MET A 1 17.02 4.71 5.37
CA MET A 1 16.26 4.65 6.65
C MET A 1 15.52 3.32 6.75
N PHE A 2 15.09 2.82 5.60
CA PHE A 2 14.65 1.46 5.37
C PHE A 2 15.86 0.60 4.98
N SER A 3 15.94 -0.64 5.46
CA SER A 3 17.02 -1.58 5.13
C SER A 3 16.94 -2.04 3.66
N ASP A 4 17.91 -2.82 3.18
CA ASP A 4 17.80 -3.52 1.89
C ASP A 4 16.67 -4.57 1.85
N ARG A 5 16.02 -4.82 3.00
CA ARG A 5 14.86 -5.69 3.07
C ARG A 5 13.60 -4.98 2.57
N PRO A 6 12.69 -5.72 1.92
CA PRO A 6 11.40 -5.19 1.53
C PRO A 6 10.62 -4.62 2.72
N MET A 7 9.88 -3.53 2.52
CA MET A 7 9.12 -2.85 3.57
C MET A 7 8.16 -3.78 4.31
N TYR A 8 7.44 -4.63 3.58
CA TYR A 8 6.49 -5.60 4.13
C TYR A 8 7.13 -6.69 5.02
N THR A 9 8.45 -6.83 5.02
CA THR A 9 9.15 -7.80 5.90
C THR A 9 9.47 -7.24 7.28
N VAL A 10 9.19 -5.97 7.54
CA VAL A 10 9.39 -5.34 8.85
C VAL A 10 8.08 -5.48 9.63
N PRO A 11 7.96 -6.45 10.57
CA PRO A 11 6.69 -6.63 11.26
C PRO A 11 6.49 -5.46 12.20
N ASN A 12 5.36 -4.78 12.04
CA ASN A 12 5.04 -3.58 12.80
C ASN A 12 4.67 -3.89 14.26
N ASN A 13 4.26 -5.12 14.56
CA ASN A 13 3.69 -5.45 15.86
C ASN A 13 3.93 -6.90 16.32
N ILE A 14 3.71 -7.10 17.61
CA ILE A 14 3.47 -8.42 18.22
C ILE A 14 1.96 -8.65 18.17
N LEU A 15 1.53 -9.91 18.06
CA LEU A 15 0.14 -10.33 18.03
C LEU A 15 -0.75 -9.53 19.00
N ASN A 16 -1.78 -8.86 18.47
CA ASN A 16 -2.71 -8.06 19.27
C ASN A 16 -3.65 -8.99 20.06
N THR A 17 -3.87 -8.68 21.34
CA THR A 17 -4.86 -9.39 22.18
C THR A 17 -6.30 -9.13 21.73
N LYS A 18 -7.25 -9.98 22.11
CA LYS A 18 -8.70 -9.74 21.90
C LYS A 18 -9.14 -8.41 22.50
N SER A 19 -8.61 -8.05 23.67
CA SER A 19 -8.80 -6.74 24.31
C SER A 19 -8.37 -5.59 23.39
N GLU A 20 -7.16 -5.67 22.83
CA GLU A 20 -6.64 -4.67 21.90
C GLU A 20 -7.47 -4.60 20.59
N GLN A 21 -7.87 -5.75 20.04
CA GLN A 21 -8.74 -5.81 18.86
C GLN A 21 -10.09 -5.12 19.11
N ARG A 22 -10.72 -5.35 20.27
CA ARG A 22 -11.98 -4.68 20.64
C ARG A 22 -11.85 -3.16 20.77
N ILE A 23 -10.75 -2.69 21.39
CA ILE A 23 -10.44 -1.25 21.47
C ILE A 23 -10.30 -0.67 20.06
N ARG A 24 -9.49 -1.29 19.20
CA ARG A 24 -9.25 -0.85 17.82
C ARG A 24 -10.54 -0.83 17.01
N MET A 25 -11.35 -1.88 17.08
CA MET A 25 -12.61 -1.99 16.36
C MET A 25 -13.59 -0.90 16.77
N MET A 26 -13.80 -0.67 18.07
CA MET A 26 -14.71 0.36 18.55
C MET A 26 -14.19 1.78 18.23
N SER A 27 -12.88 2.01 18.38
CA SER A 27 -12.21 3.25 17.94
C SER A 27 -12.41 3.49 16.44
N GLY A 28 -12.25 2.44 15.62
CA GLY A 28 -12.50 2.48 14.18
C GLY A 28 -13.94 2.85 13.84
N VAL A 29 -14.93 2.24 14.51
CA VAL A 29 -16.36 2.59 14.32
C VAL A 29 -16.65 4.07 14.61
N ILE A 30 -15.96 4.66 15.59
CA ILE A 30 -16.07 6.09 15.88
C ILE A 30 -15.41 6.91 14.77
N ARG A 31 -14.16 6.57 14.42
CA ARG A 31 -13.34 7.28 13.41
C ARG A 31 -13.85 7.16 11.97
N SER A 32 -14.65 6.16 11.66
CA SER A 32 -15.28 5.98 10.34
C SER A 32 -16.46 6.95 10.10
N ARG A 33 -16.96 7.61 11.14
CA ARG A 33 -18.01 8.62 11.00
C ARG A 33 -17.42 9.91 10.45
N ASP A 34 -18.20 10.57 9.62
CA ASP A 34 -17.88 11.93 9.18
C ASP A 34 -17.75 12.83 10.42
N ASP A 35 -16.75 13.72 10.41
CA ASP A 35 -16.59 14.74 11.45
C ASP A 35 -16.45 14.18 12.88
N TRP A 36 -15.94 12.94 13.02
CA TRP A 36 -15.87 12.23 14.31
C TRP A 36 -15.12 12.99 15.41
N PHE A 37 -14.16 13.83 15.03
CA PHE A 37 -13.34 14.64 15.94
C PHE A 37 -14.16 15.74 16.63
N PHE A 38 -15.16 16.32 15.96
CA PHE A 38 -16.11 17.20 16.64
C PHE A 38 -17.03 16.43 17.61
N GLY A 39 -17.37 15.19 17.25
CA GLY A 39 -18.29 14.36 18.02
C GLY A 39 -17.67 13.64 19.22
N VAL A 40 -16.35 13.47 19.28
CA VAL A 40 -15.69 12.72 20.36
C VAL A 40 -15.81 13.41 21.71
N ASN A 41 -15.96 14.73 21.72
CA ASN A 41 -16.11 15.54 22.93
C ASN A 41 -17.58 15.84 23.27
N ASP A 42 -18.53 15.49 22.40
CA ASP A 42 -19.96 15.65 22.66
C ASP A 42 -20.46 14.64 23.72
N PRO A 43 -21.08 15.08 24.82
CA PRO A 43 -21.52 14.19 25.89
C PRO A 43 -22.54 13.12 25.47
N GLU A 44 -23.44 13.43 24.54
CA GLU A 44 -24.49 12.52 24.08
C GLU A 44 -23.91 11.45 23.15
N ILE A 45 -23.03 11.86 22.23
CA ILE A 45 -22.28 10.94 21.36
C ILE A 45 -21.40 10.03 22.20
N ARG A 46 -20.64 10.56 23.17
CA ARG A 46 -19.84 9.74 24.11
C ARG A 46 -20.70 8.78 24.91
N ALA A 47 -21.89 9.17 25.37
CA ALA A 47 -22.78 8.28 26.11
C ALA A 47 -23.24 7.10 25.22
N ARG A 48 -23.66 7.39 23.98
CA ARG A 48 -24.06 6.37 23.00
C ARG A 48 -22.91 5.44 22.61
N CYS A 49 -21.73 5.99 22.32
CA CYS A 49 -20.54 5.21 21.98
C CYS A 49 -20.08 4.35 23.17
N THR A 50 -20.13 4.87 24.39
CA THR A 50 -19.81 4.10 25.62
C THR A 50 -20.79 2.95 25.83
N HIS A 51 -22.08 3.15 25.53
CA HIS A 51 -23.07 2.08 25.60
C HIS A 51 -22.81 0.98 24.55
N ALA A 52 -22.47 1.37 23.33
CA ALA A 52 -22.09 0.42 22.27
C ALA A 52 -20.81 -0.35 22.63
N ALA A 53 -19.78 0.33 23.15
CA ALA A 53 -18.54 -0.28 23.62
C ALA A 53 -18.79 -1.34 24.70
N LYS A 54 -19.65 -1.05 25.68
CA LYS A 54 -20.04 -2.03 26.71
C LYS A 54 -20.76 -3.24 26.14
N LYS A 55 -21.62 -3.04 25.12
CA LYS A 55 -22.29 -4.15 24.41
C LYS A 55 -21.30 -5.03 23.63
N MET A 56 -20.20 -4.45 23.14
CA MET A 56 -19.09 -5.19 22.53
C MET A 56 -18.17 -5.87 23.56
N GLY A 57 -18.47 -5.77 24.85
CA GLY A 57 -17.69 -6.40 25.91
C GLY A 57 -16.52 -5.56 26.43
N LEU A 58 -16.42 -4.27 26.07
CA LEU A 58 -15.32 -3.45 26.56
C LEU A 58 -15.43 -3.16 28.06
N THR A 59 -14.32 -3.34 28.78
CA THR A 59 -14.22 -2.99 30.21
C THR A 59 -14.15 -1.48 30.42
N LYS A 60 -14.35 -1.03 31.67
CA LYS A 60 -14.20 0.40 32.02
C LYS A 60 -12.80 0.94 31.69
N LYS A 61 -11.75 0.11 31.84
CA LYS A 61 -10.37 0.51 31.52
C LYS A 61 -10.14 0.62 30.02
N GLU A 62 -10.67 -0.33 29.24
CA GLU A 62 -10.61 -0.31 27.77
C GLU A 62 -11.36 0.90 27.19
N VAL A 63 -12.56 1.19 27.69
CA VAL A 63 -13.32 2.38 27.28
C VAL A 63 -12.56 3.66 27.61
N LYS A 64 -11.95 3.76 28.80
CA LYS A 64 -11.12 4.92 29.15
C LYS A 64 -9.92 5.04 28.20
N TYR A 65 -9.19 3.95 27.97
CA TYR A 65 -8.05 3.94 27.07
C TYR A 65 -8.44 4.41 25.66
N MET A 66 -9.55 3.88 25.13
CA MET A 66 -10.08 4.25 23.82
C MET A 66 -10.35 5.75 23.72
N TYR A 67 -10.97 6.38 24.73
CA TYR A 67 -11.20 7.83 24.69
C TYR A 67 -9.93 8.66 24.85
N ASP A 68 -9.04 8.30 25.77
CA ASP A 68 -7.74 8.96 25.91
C ASP A 68 -6.96 8.90 24.57
N GLU A 69 -7.08 7.80 23.83
CA GLU A 69 -6.49 7.60 22.51
C GLU A 69 -7.17 8.43 21.41
N LEU A 70 -8.50 8.48 21.39
CA LEU A 70 -9.24 9.27 20.41
C LEU A 70 -8.97 10.78 20.57
N GLU A 71 -8.82 11.25 21.81
CA GLU A 71 -8.41 12.63 22.12
C GLU A 71 -7.01 12.91 21.53
N HIS A 72 -6.07 11.96 21.65
CA HIS A 72 -4.77 12.10 20.98
C HIS A 72 -4.88 12.10 19.44
N TYR A 73 -5.74 11.27 18.86
CA TYR A 73 -5.93 11.23 17.41
C TYR A 73 -6.57 12.52 16.85
N GLU A 74 -7.39 13.20 17.64
CA GLU A 74 -7.91 14.54 17.30
C GLU A 74 -6.76 15.54 17.18
N GLU A 75 -5.77 15.52 18.08
CA GLU A 75 -4.58 16.39 18.03
C GLU A 75 -3.71 16.17 16.78
N LEU A 76 -3.87 15.04 16.09
CA LEU A 76 -3.10 14.71 14.89
C LEU A 76 -3.72 15.24 13.59
N HIS A 77 -4.92 15.84 13.67
CA HIS A 77 -5.58 16.43 12.52
C HIS A 77 -4.78 17.61 11.97
N VAL A 78 -4.69 17.72 10.64
CA VAL A 78 -3.94 18.82 9.99
C VAL A 78 -4.90 19.96 9.70
N ASP A 79 -4.80 21.02 10.51
CA ASP A 79 -5.61 22.23 10.41
C ASP A 79 -5.72 22.75 8.96
N GLY A 80 -6.97 22.97 8.51
CA GLY A 80 -7.27 23.56 7.21
C GLY A 80 -7.12 22.65 5.99
N SER A 81 -6.77 21.37 6.15
CA SER A 81 -6.59 20.43 5.03
C SER A 81 -7.52 19.21 5.06
N ASN A 82 -8.33 19.04 6.12
CA ASN A 82 -9.17 17.87 6.37
C ASN A 82 -8.41 16.53 6.35
N ILE A 83 -7.08 16.55 6.48
CA ILE A 83 -6.24 15.35 6.58
C ILE A 83 -6.28 14.84 8.01
N GLY A 84 -6.65 13.56 8.16
CA GLY A 84 -6.70 12.91 9.45
C GLY A 84 -6.38 11.42 9.38
N LEU A 85 -6.14 10.84 10.55
CA LEU A 85 -5.98 9.40 10.69
C LEU A 85 -7.32 8.71 10.40
N SER A 86 -7.29 7.67 9.57
CA SER A 86 -8.47 6.87 9.22
C SER A 86 -8.91 5.97 10.40
N ALA A 87 -9.85 5.04 10.17
CA ALA A 87 -10.20 4.02 11.15
C ALA A 87 -9.08 2.96 11.38
N VAL A 88 -8.06 2.93 10.51
CA VAL A 88 -6.89 2.06 10.61
C VAL A 88 -5.68 2.90 10.98
N ASP A 89 -4.90 2.42 11.94
CA ASP A 89 -3.69 3.10 12.39
C ASP A 89 -2.66 3.19 11.25
N SER A 90 -1.88 4.26 11.23
CA SER A 90 -0.91 4.59 10.16
C SER A 90 -1.50 4.74 8.75
N VAL A 91 -2.82 4.73 8.61
CA VAL A 91 -3.53 5.00 7.35
C VAL A 91 -4.16 6.38 7.45
N TRP A 92 -3.72 7.30 6.58
CA TRP A 92 -4.16 8.68 6.55
C TRP A 92 -5.15 8.90 5.42
N MET A 93 -6.17 9.73 5.64
CA MET A 93 -7.20 9.98 4.65
C MET A 93 -7.73 11.41 4.68
N SER A 94 -8.39 11.80 3.60
CA SER A 94 -9.21 13.02 3.53
C SER A 94 -10.29 12.85 2.46
N ASP A 95 -11.51 13.34 2.76
CA ASP A 95 -12.67 13.26 1.87
C ASP A 95 -12.80 14.47 0.92
N SER A 96 -11.96 15.48 1.11
CA SER A 96 -12.02 16.76 0.38
C SER A 96 -10.64 17.32 0.08
N LEU A 97 -9.65 16.45 -0.04
CA LEU A 97 -8.27 16.84 -0.29
C LEU A 97 -8.08 17.53 -1.65
N ILE A 98 -8.80 17.03 -2.65
CA ILE A 98 -8.74 17.52 -4.03
C ILE A 98 -9.93 18.43 -4.28
N ASP A 99 -9.63 19.67 -4.68
CA ASP A 99 -10.62 20.68 -4.99
C ASP A 99 -11.50 20.25 -6.17
N ALA A 100 -12.77 20.67 -6.16
CA ALA A 100 -13.74 20.20 -7.14
C ALA A 100 -13.40 20.59 -8.59
N ASP A 101 -12.75 21.73 -8.78
CA ASP A 101 -12.26 22.20 -10.09
C ASP A 101 -11.14 21.29 -10.63
N ILE A 102 -10.18 20.92 -9.78
CA ILE A 102 -9.11 19.96 -10.12
C ILE A 102 -9.67 18.58 -10.42
N MET A 103 -10.66 18.10 -9.64
CA MET A 103 -11.36 16.85 -9.93
C MET A 103 -12.04 16.88 -11.30
N GLN A 104 -12.73 17.97 -11.64
CA GLN A 104 -13.37 18.11 -12.95
C GLN A 104 -12.34 18.21 -14.08
N GLU A 105 -11.21 18.87 -13.85
CA GLU A 105 -10.10 18.90 -14.80
C GLU A 105 -9.53 17.49 -15.05
N LEU A 106 -9.26 16.72 -13.98
CA LEU A 106 -8.84 15.32 -14.08
C LEU A 106 -9.82 14.50 -14.93
N LYS A 107 -11.13 14.60 -14.65
CA LYS A 107 -12.16 13.89 -15.43
C LYS A 107 -12.12 14.25 -16.91
N ARG A 108 -11.89 15.51 -17.28
CA ARG A 108 -11.78 15.93 -18.69
C ARG A 108 -10.60 15.28 -19.40
N TYR A 109 -9.44 15.17 -18.75
CA TYR A 109 -8.29 14.48 -19.33
C TYR A 109 -8.50 12.97 -19.41
N VAL A 110 -9.14 12.38 -18.39
CA VAL A 110 -9.49 10.95 -18.37
C VAL A 110 -10.40 10.58 -19.53
N VAL A 111 -11.38 11.41 -19.88
CA VAL A 111 -12.24 11.17 -21.07
C VAL A 111 -11.41 10.98 -22.34
N VAL A 112 -10.31 11.73 -22.50
CA VAL A 112 -9.41 11.59 -23.67
C VAL A 112 -8.66 10.25 -23.65
N LEU A 113 -8.37 9.70 -22.46
CA LEU A 113 -7.75 8.38 -22.31
C LEU A 113 -8.77 7.24 -22.51
N GLU A 114 -10.04 7.48 -22.16
CA GLU A 114 -11.14 6.53 -22.33
C GLU A 114 -11.66 6.47 -23.78
N ASP A 115 -11.49 7.55 -24.54
CA ASP A 115 -11.92 7.68 -25.94
C ASP A 115 -11.02 6.91 -26.91
N VAL A 116 -11.04 5.58 -26.75
CA VAL A 116 -10.41 4.61 -27.64
C VAL A 116 -11.45 3.61 -28.15
N LEU A 117 -11.20 3.04 -29.33
CA LEU A 117 -12.07 2.00 -29.86
C LEU A 117 -12.11 0.80 -28.91
N GLU A 118 -13.26 0.14 -28.81
CA GLU A 118 -13.48 -1.01 -27.93
C GLU A 118 -12.40 -2.11 -28.09
N LYS A 119 -11.96 -2.36 -29.32
CA LYS A 119 -10.89 -3.33 -29.63
C LYS A 119 -9.49 -2.92 -29.13
N ASP A 120 -9.30 -1.62 -28.88
CA ASP A 120 -8.03 -1.02 -28.48
C ASP A 120 -8.00 -0.70 -26.98
N ARG A 121 -9.11 -0.90 -26.26
CA ARG A 121 -9.16 -0.80 -24.80
C ARG A 121 -8.22 -1.80 -24.16
N ASP A 122 -7.43 -1.33 -23.21
CA ASP A 122 -6.52 -2.16 -22.45
C ASP A 122 -7.21 -2.75 -21.22
N TYR A 123 -7.91 -3.86 -21.44
CA TYR A 123 -8.50 -4.63 -20.35
C TYR A 123 -7.41 -5.28 -19.50
N HIS A 124 -7.52 -5.13 -18.18
CA HIS A 124 -6.64 -5.83 -17.25
C HIS A 124 -6.85 -7.35 -17.42
N PRO A 125 -5.78 -8.15 -17.55
CA PRO A 125 -5.91 -9.59 -17.74
C PRO A 125 -6.73 -10.24 -16.62
N ASN A 126 -7.49 -11.29 -16.96
CA ASN A 126 -8.27 -12.10 -16.01
C ASN A 126 -9.40 -11.37 -15.25
N THR A 127 -9.89 -10.24 -15.75
CA THR A 127 -10.96 -9.45 -15.09
C THR A 127 -12.31 -9.46 -15.80
N ASN A 128 -12.57 -10.43 -16.68
CA ASN A 128 -13.80 -10.51 -17.48
C ASN A 128 -14.15 -9.21 -18.24
N LYS A 129 -13.13 -8.39 -18.57
CA LYS A 129 -13.25 -7.05 -19.19
C LYS A 129 -13.96 -6.00 -18.31
N GLN A 130 -13.98 -6.19 -16.99
CA GLN A 130 -14.54 -5.21 -16.05
C GLN A 130 -13.52 -4.15 -15.65
N VAL A 131 -12.21 -4.47 -15.67
CA VAL A 131 -11.14 -3.52 -15.33
C VAL A 131 -10.44 -3.03 -16.59
N VAL A 132 -10.41 -1.72 -16.77
CA VAL A 132 -9.73 -1.03 -17.88
C VAL A 132 -8.55 -0.24 -17.30
N ASN A 133 -7.34 -0.50 -17.80
CA ASN A 133 -6.19 0.31 -17.46
C ASN A 133 -6.09 1.51 -18.40
N LEU A 134 -5.96 2.70 -17.82
CA LEU A 134 -5.65 3.93 -18.57
C LEU A 134 -4.15 4.23 -18.53
N VAL A 135 -3.53 3.97 -17.37
CA VAL A 135 -2.07 4.00 -17.16
C VAL A 135 -1.73 2.76 -16.33
N ASP A 136 -0.98 1.83 -16.92
CA ASP A 136 -0.62 0.54 -16.29
C ASP A 136 0.90 0.45 -16.08
N PRO A 137 1.41 0.43 -14.84
CA PRO A 137 2.86 0.37 -14.61
C PRO A 137 3.50 -0.95 -15.09
N SER A 138 2.71 -2.01 -15.24
CA SER A 138 3.19 -3.30 -15.76
C SER A 138 3.37 -3.31 -17.28
N LEU A 139 2.93 -2.27 -17.99
CA LEU A 139 3.18 -2.09 -19.42
C LEU A 139 4.45 -1.26 -19.62
N TYR A 140 5.36 -1.73 -20.47
CA TYR A 140 6.69 -1.12 -20.68
C TYR A 140 7.49 -0.88 -19.37
N PRO A 141 7.62 -1.90 -18.48
CA PRO A 141 8.46 -1.80 -17.29
C PRO A 141 9.94 -1.70 -17.69
N LEU A 142 10.82 -1.35 -16.76
CA LEU A 142 12.25 -1.59 -16.92
C LEU A 142 12.49 -3.10 -17.06
N ILE A 143 13.31 -3.49 -18.04
CA ILE A 143 13.74 -4.87 -18.26
C ILE A 143 15.25 -4.89 -18.07
N TYR A 144 15.72 -5.54 -17.00
CA TYR A 144 17.15 -5.61 -16.71
C TYR A 144 17.91 -6.25 -17.89
N ALA A 145 19.11 -5.74 -18.17
CA ALA A 145 19.96 -6.10 -19.31
C ALA A 145 19.37 -5.87 -20.72
N ARG A 146 18.15 -5.32 -20.86
CA ARG A 146 17.53 -5.03 -22.17
C ARG A 146 17.16 -3.57 -22.35
N SER A 147 16.55 -2.93 -21.35
CA SER A 147 16.21 -1.52 -21.41
C SER A 147 17.47 -0.68 -21.61
N ARG A 148 17.33 0.41 -22.36
CA ARG A 148 18.44 1.30 -22.68
C ARG A 148 18.49 2.46 -21.69
N PHE A 149 19.69 2.89 -21.33
CA PHE A 149 19.92 3.98 -20.39
C PHE A 149 20.67 5.12 -21.06
N LEU A 150 20.30 6.36 -20.73
CA LEU A 150 20.95 7.56 -21.26
C LEU A 150 22.16 7.98 -20.42
N SER A 151 23.10 8.65 -21.08
CA SER A 151 24.13 9.41 -20.38
C SER A 151 23.51 10.60 -19.62
N PRO A 152 24.17 11.12 -18.57
CA PRO A 152 23.73 12.33 -17.88
C PRO A 152 23.49 13.52 -18.80
N ALA A 153 24.29 13.67 -19.85
CA ALA A 153 24.14 14.75 -20.83
C ALA A 153 22.86 14.59 -21.67
N ALA A 154 22.49 13.37 -22.02
CA ALA A 154 21.31 13.08 -22.84
C ALA A 154 20.00 13.06 -22.02
N ALA A 155 20.06 12.78 -20.71
CA ALA A 155 18.90 12.77 -19.83
C ALA A 155 18.26 14.17 -19.66
N VAL A 156 19.02 15.26 -19.86
CA VAL A 156 18.49 16.63 -19.73
C VAL A 156 17.34 16.90 -20.71
N ASP A 157 17.38 16.31 -21.91
CA ASP A 157 16.36 16.51 -22.94
C ASP A 157 15.04 15.76 -22.62
N LEU A 158 15.09 14.67 -21.83
CA LEU A 158 13.90 13.97 -21.35
C LEU A 158 13.13 14.75 -20.29
N ASN A 159 13.82 15.64 -19.58
CA ASN A 159 13.26 16.35 -18.44
C ASN A 159 12.36 17.54 -18.84
N MET A 160 12.24 17.81 -20.15
CA MET A 160 11.32 18.83 -20.67
C MET A 160 10.03 18.18 -21.17
N VAL A 161 9.00 18.14 -20.32
CA VAL A 161 7.63 17.77 -20.74
C VAL A 161 7.23 18.60 -21.96
N GLY A 162 6.78 17.93 -23.02
CA GLY A 162 6.50 18.55 -24.33
C GLY A 162 7.64 18.46 -25.34
N GLN A 163 8.78 17.84 -25.00
CA GLN A 163 9.84 17.50 -25.96
C GLN A 163 10.01 15.98 -26.04
N PHE A 164 10.30 15.48 -27.25
CA PHE A 164 10.75 14.12 -27.47
C PHE A 164 12.25 14.18 -27.74
N PRO A 165 13.09 13.32 -27.16
CA PRO A 165 14.53 13.46 -27.31
C PRO A 165 14.94 13.37 -28.79
N GLY A 166 15.61 14.41 -29.27
CA GLY A 166 16.00 14.57 -30.66
C GLY A 166 17.33 13.90 -31.03
N SER A 167 18.02 13.24 -30.10
CA SER A 167 19.27 12.53 -30.41
C SER A 167 19.61 11.48 -29.34
N PHE A 168 19.04 10.29 -29.45
CA PHE A 168 19.40 9.13 -28.63
C PHE A 168 20.73 8.51 -29.06
N THR A 169 21.79 9.31 -29.17
CA THR A 169 23.11 8.87 -29.65
C THR A 169 24.07 8.51 -28.52
N GLN A 170 23.69 8.72 -27.26
CA GLN A 170 24.54 8.51 -26.09
C GLN A 170 23.91 7.55 -25.08
N TRP A 171 24.02 6.25 -25.40
CA TRP A 171 23.65 5.16 -24.52
C TRP A 171 24.76 4.85 -23.53
N VAL A 172 24.38 4.34 -22.36
CA VAL A 172 25.32 3.81 -21.37
C VAL A 172 25.01 2.36 -21.08
N GLU A 173 26.04 1.52 -21.14
CA GLU A 173 25.93 0.09 -20.81
C GLU A 173 26.05 -0.15 -19.30
N ASP A 174 26.92 0.63 -18.63
CA ASP A 174 27.19 0.51 -17.20
C ASP A 174 26.72 1.77 -16.47
N VAL A 175 25.44 1.76 -16.07
CA VAL A 175 24.77 2.88 -15.40
C VAL A 175 25.50 3.25 -14.11
N GLU A 176 25.92 2.28 -13.31
CA GLU A 176 26.59 2.51 -12.02
C GLU A 176 27.95 3.22 -12.19
N LYS A 177 28.66 2.96 -13.29
CA LYS A 177 29.91 3.66 -13.59
C LYS A 177 29.71 5.09 -14.05
N VAL A 178 28.62 5.38 -14.75
CA VAL A 178 28.36 6.70 -15.35
C VAL A 178 27.60 7.64 -14.40
N TRP A 179 26.56 7.13 -13.73
CA TRP A 179 25.69 7.91 -12.86
C TRP A 179 26.17 7.83 -11.42
N LYS A 180 27.04 8.78 -11.05
CA LYS A 180 27.68 8.85 -9.74
C LYS A 180 27.34 10.13 -8.99
N ASP A 181 27.23 10.01 -7.68
CA ASP A 181 27.14 11.16 -6.78
C ASP A 181 28.49 11.89 -6.67
N GLU A 182 28.51 12.99 -5.90
CA GLU A 182 29.72 13.80 -5.67
C GLU A 182 30.85 13.00 -4.98
N GLN A 183 30.52 11.89 -4.32
CA GLN A 183 31.46 10.99 -3.66
C GLN A 183 31.91 9.83 -4.56
N GLY A 184 31.42 9.76 -5.81
CA GLY A 184 31.77 8.74 -6.80
C GLY A 184 31.02 7.42 -6.64
N LYS A 185 30.00 7.34 -5.78
CA LYS A 185 29.13 6.16 -5.60
C LYS A 185 27.99 6.21 -6.61
N GLY A 186 27.58 5.04 -7.11
CA GLY A 186 26.43 4.93 -8.02
C GLY A 186 25.16 5.51 -7.39
N ILE A 187 24.43 6.32 -8.16
CA ILE A 187 23.21 7.01 -7.70
C ILE A 187 22.04 6.03 -7.60
N PHE A 188 21.91 5.14 -8.59
CA PHE A 188 20.78 4.24 -8.71
C PHE A 188 21.08 2.88 -8.09
N TYR A 189 20.14 2.39 -7.31
CA TYR A 189 20.14 1.05 -6.75
C TYR A 189 19.74 0.04 -7.82
N PHE A 190 20.56 -1.00 -7.97
CA PHE A 190 20.23 -2.21 -8.71
C PHE A 190 20.19 -3.39 -7.74
N PRO A 191 19.24 -4.33 -7.91
CA PRO A 191 19.20 -5.52 -7.07
C PRO A 191 20.49 -6.34 -7.27
N PRO A 192 21.15 -6.80 -6.19
CA PRO A 192 22.28 -7.72 -6.29
C PRO A 192 21.85 -9.03 -6.96
N ALA A 193 22.71 -9.62 -7.78
CA ALA A 193 22.43 -10.95 -8.36
C ALA A 193 22.23 -12.01 -7.26
N GLY A 194 21.18 -12.84 -7.39
CA GLY A 194 20.88 -13.88 -6.40
C GLY A 194 20.23 -13.35 -5.11
N SER A 195 19.53 -12.22 -5.15
CA SER A 195 18.88 -11.56 -4.01
C SER A 195 17.66 -12.31 -3.40
N GLY A 196 17.35 -13.51 -3.88
CA GLY A 196 16.25 -14.35 -3.39
C GLY A 196 14.88 -14.00 -4.01
N SER A 197 13.83 -14.72 -3.59
CA SER A 197 12.49 -14.70 -4.23
C SER A 197 11.73 -13.37 -4.15
N SER A 198 12.11 -12.49 -3.21
CA SER A 198 11.40 -11.21 -2.99
C SER A 198 11.78 -10.07 -3.94
N MET A 199 12.83 -10.24 -4.74
CA MET A 199 13.30 -9.27 -5.74
C MET A 199 13.23 -9.87 -7.13
N SER A 200 12.71 -9.12 -8.09
CA SER A 200 12.79 -9.51 -9.50
C SER A 200 14.21 -9.32 -10.02
N GLU A 201 14.72 -10.35 -10.71
CA GLU A 201 15.96 -10.28 -11.48
C GLU A 201 15.71 -9.82 -12.93
N LYS A 202 14.44 -9.66 -13.33
CA LYS A 202 14.06 -9.38 -14.72
C LYS A 202 13.39 -8.03 -14.92
N PHE A 203 12.49 -7.64 -14.02
CA PHE A 203 11.63 -6.48 -14.20
C PHE A 203 11.70 -5.50 -13.03
N CYS A 204 11.37 -4.25 -13.32
CA CYS A 204 11.07 -3.24 -12.32
C CYS A 204 10.06 -2.26 -12.93
N TRP A 205 8.97 -1.95 -12.24
CA TRP A 205 8.14 -0.82 -12.61
C TRP A 205 8.99 0.45 -12.68
N LEU A 206 8.71 1.27 -13.68
CA LEU A 206 9.53 2.43 -14.02
C LEU A 206 8.94 3.70 -13.39
N PRO A 207 9.53 4.23 -12.30
CA PRO A 207 9.01 5.42 -11.63
C PRO A 207 9.25 6.69 -12.43
N THR A 208 8.45 7.71 -12.11
CA THR A 208 8.56 9.09 -12.57
C THR A 208 9.19 9.95 -11.49
N GLU A 209 9.97 10.97 -11.89
CA GLU A 209 10.58 11.93 -11.00
C GLU A 209 9.63 13.09 -10.68
N PHE A 210 9.48 13.40 -9.40
CA PHE A 210 8.73 14.53 -8.89
C PHE A 210 9.65 15.40 -8.04
N ARG A 211 9.54 16.73 -8.17
CA ARG A 211 10.20 17.68 -7.27
C ARG A 211 9.16 18.36 -6.39
N VAL A 212 9.36 18.28 -5.09
CA VAL A 212 8.63 19.08 -4.10
C VAL A 212 9.45 20.35 -3.85
N HIS A 213 8.88 21.50 -4.19
CA HIS A 213 9.50 22.80 -3.99
C HIS A 213 9.36 23.26 -2.53
N ASP A 214 10.10 24.29 -2.13
CA ASP A 214 10.11 24.80 -0.75
C ASP A 214 8.75 25.35 -0.30
N ASP A 215 7.92 25.81 -1.24
CA ASP A 215 6.54 26.25 -1.01
C ASP A 215 5.53 25.09 -0.93
N GLY A 216 5.95 23.85 -1.21
CA GLY A 216 5.11 22.66 -1.27
C GLY A 216 4.48 22.39 -2.64
N ALA A 217 4.68 23.25 -3.64
CA ALA A 217 4.28 22.95 -5.00
C ALA A 217 5.07 21.76 -5.55
N VAL A 218 4.49 21.04 -6.52
CA VAL A 218 5.14 19.89 -7.14
C VAL A 218 5.25 20.07 -8.65
N THR A 219 6.41 19.72 -9.19
CA THR A 219 6.62 19.58 -10.64
C THR A 219 7.03 18.16 -10.98
N ILE A 220 6.63 17.70 -12.16
CA ILE A 220 7.06 16.41 -12.71
C ILE A 220 8.31 16.67 -13.56
N GLU A 221 9.42 16.04 -13.21
CA GLU A 221 10.74 16.28 -13.83
C GLU A 221 11.06 15.29 -14.96
N SER A 222 10.28 14.23 -15.16
CA SER A 222 10.46 13.25 -16.23
C SER A 222 9.11 12.72 -16.76
N TYR A 223 9.08 11.98 -17.88
CA TYR A 223 7.80 11.49 -18.41
C TYR A 223 7.15 10.45 -17.48
N ILE A 224 5.83 10.37 -17.50
CA ILE A 224 5.07 9.32 -16.82
C ILE A 224 5.00 8.10 -17.74
N ASN A 225 5.42 6.93 -17.25
CA ASN A 225 5.35 5.70 -18.03
C ASN A 225 3.90 5.46 -18.52
N ASN A 226 3.75 5.15 -19.80
CA ASN A 226 2.47 4.99 -20.50
C ASN A 226 1.60 6.24 -20.68
N LEU A 227 2.05 7.42 -20.26
CA LEU A 227 1.36 8.68 -20.56
C LEU A 227 2.24 9.58 -21.44
N HIS A 228 1.93 9.59 -22.74
CA HIS A 228 2.76 10.26 -23.76
C HIS A 228 3.03 11.75 -23.40
N PRO A 229 4.31 12.17 -23.24
CA PRO A 229 4.67 13.48 -22.66
C PRO A 229 4.32 14.69 -23.53
N ILE A 230 4.19 14.52 -24.86
CA ILE A 230 3.72 15.57 -25.77
C ILE A 230 2.19 15.56 -25.92
N LYS A 231 1.61 14.43 -26.35
CA LYS A 231 0.16 14.30 -26.60
C LYS A 231 -0.68 14.64 -25.36
N HIS A 232 -0.19 14.30 -24.17
CA HIS A 232 -0.88 14.53 -22.91
C HIS A 232 -0.16 15.56 -22.02
N ALA A 233 0.67 16.44 -22.59
CA ALA A 233 1.44 17.44 -21.84
C ALA A 233 0.57 18.29 -20.89
N ALA A 234 -0.65 18.63 -21.33
CA ALA A 234 -1.59 19.43 -20.54
C ALA A 234 -2.12 18.71 -19.28
N PHE A 235 -2.04 17.37 -19.24
CA PHE A 235 -2.48 16.59 -18.09
C PHE A 235 -1.44 16.54 -16.95
N TYR A 236 -0.16 16.70 -17.27
CA TYR A 236 0.94 16.62 -16.31
C TYR A 236 0.81 17.64 -15.16
N PRO A 237 0.49 18.94 -15.40
CA PRO A 237 0.26 19.90 -14.33
C PRO A 237 -0.86 19.49 -13.35
N THR A 238 -1.96 18.92 -13.85
CA THR A 238 -3.06 18.43 -13.00
C THR A 238 -2.60 17.26 -12.12
N ILE A 239 -1.84 16.31 -12.69
CA ILE A 239 -1.26 15.19 -11.92
C ILE A 239 -0.28 15.70 -10.86
N ALA A 240 0.58 16.68 -11.22
CA ALA A 240 1.52 17.30 -10.29
C ALA A 240 0.80 18.01 -9.14
N HIS A 241 -0.28 18.72 -9.44
CA HIS A 241 -1.11 19.38 -8.44
C HIS A 241 -1.76 18.36 -7.50
N ILE A 242 -2.35 17.29 -8.03
CA ILE A 242 -2.92 16.21 -7.20
C ILE A 242 -1.82 15.59 -6.33
N PHE A 243 -0.66 15.26 -6.90
CA PHE A 243 0.48 14.71 -6.16
C PHE A 243 0.89 15.64 -5.00
N SER A 244 0.94 16.95 -5.21
CA SER A 244 1.28 17.93 -4.16
C SER A 244 0.35 17.82 -2.94
N LYS A 245 -0.94 17.52 -3.16
CA LYS A 245 -1.90 17.34 -2.07
C LYS A 245 -1.69 16.03 -1.31
N PHE A 246 -1.11 15.01 -1.94
CA PHE A 246 -0.75 13.75 -1.30
C PHE A 246 0.52 13.84 -0.45
N VAL A 247 1.43 14.78 -0.73
CA VAL A 247 2.71 14.92 -0.03
C VAL A 247 2.53 14.98 1.50
N PRO A 248 1.66 15.83 2.09
CA PRO A 248 1.47 15.84 3.54
C PRO A 248 1.04 14.48 4.11
N MET A 249 0.08 13.79 3.49
CA MET A 249 -0.31 12.45 3.96
C MET A 249 0.85 11.44 3.88
N LEU A 250 1.69 11.53 2.84
CA LEU A 250 2.90 10.72 2.74
C LEU A 250 3.89 11.04 3.88
N GLU A 251 4.13 12.32 4.18
CA GLU A 251 4.98 12.74 5.30
C GLU A 251 4.50 12.14 6.63
N HIS A 252 3.19 12.13 6.84
CA HIS A 252 2.56 11.52 8.01
C HIS A 252 2.75 10.00 8.06
N VAL A 253 2.52 9.28 6.95
CA VAL A 253 2.75 7.84 6.85
C VAL A 253 4.21 7.48 7.09
N LEU A 254 5.16 8.19 6.46
CA LEU A 254 6.59 7.97 6.68
C LEU A 254 6.97 8.20 8.15
N THR A 255 6.41 9.23 8.78
CA THR A 255 6.62 9.49 10.21
C THR A 255 6.10 8.33 11.06
N ASP A 256 4.93 7.78 10.77
CA ASP A 256 4.35 6.67 11.54
C ASP A 256 5.18 5.39 11.42
N VAL A 257 5.71 5.12 10.24
CA VAL A 257 6.60 3.97 10.00
C VAL A 257 7.91 4.10 10.79
N LEU A 258 8.43 5.32 10.97
CA LEU A 258 9.66 5.58 11.73
C LEU A 258 9.46 5.54 13.24
N PHE A 259 8.24 5.80 13.70
CA PHE A 259 7.87 5.82 15.11
C PHE A 259 6.76 4.80 15.39
N PRO A 260 7.04 3.49 15.21
CA PRO A 260 6.05 2.45 15.35
C PRO A 260 5.47 2.47 16.76
N ARG A 261 4.17 2.20 16.83
CA ARG A 261 3.41 2.32 18.05
C ARG A 261 3.73 1.19 19.05
N ALA A 262 3.70 1.51 20.34
CA ALA A 262 3.72 0.50 21.40
C ALA A 262 2.35 -0.19 21.56
N ARG A 263 2.37 -1.47 21.95
CA ARG A 263 1.16 -2.26 22.29
C ARG A 263 0.21 -1.52 23.24
N ARG A 264 -1.10 -1.57 22.98
CA ARG A 264 -2.12 -1.04 23.89
C ARG A 264 -2.25 -1.91 25.14
N VAL A 265 -2.16 -3.22 24.94
CA VAL A 265 -2.27 -4.23 25.99
C VAL A 265 -0.99 -5.06 26.03
N ARG A 266 -0.32 -5.09 27.19
CA ARG A 266 0.82 -5.97 27.42
C ARG A 266 0.34 -7.21 28.18
N PRO A 267 0.14 -8.34 27.49
CA PRO A 267 -0.21 -9.58 28.16
C PRO A 267 0.97 -10.08 28.99
N ASN A 268 0.66 -10.63 30.17
CA ASN A 268 1.61 -11.38 30.96
C ASN A 268 1.01 -12.75 31.27
N ALA A 269 1.58 -13.79 30.67
CA ALA A 269 1.09 -15.16 30.75
C ALA A 269 1.12 -15.75 32.16
N GLU A 270 1.96 -15.23 33.05
CA GLU A 270 2.04 -15.64 34.46
C GLU A 270 0.77 -15.28 35.25
N TYR A 271 0.01 -14.29 34.79
CA TYR A 271 -1.15 -13.77 35.51
C TYR A 271 -2.49 -13.99 34.79
N TRP A 272 -2.49 -14.77 33.71
CA TRP A 272 -3.70 -15.05 32.93
C TRP A 272 -4.72 -15.90 33.66
N PHE A 273 -4.31 -16.73 34.61
CA PHE A 273 -5.20 -17.64 35.31
C PHE A 273 -5.12 -17.36 36.79
N LYS A 274 -6.26 -17.06 37.41
CA LYS A 274 -6.36 -16.74 38.83
C LYS A 274 -7.57 -17.45 39.42
N THR A 275 -7.44 -17.84 40.68
CA THR A 275 -8.53 -18.31 41.53
C THR A 275 -8.37 -17.67 42.91
N GLU A 276 -9.45 -17.64 43.69
CA GLU A 276 -9.41 -17.21 45.10
C GLU A 276 -8.79 -18.30 46.01
N GLU A 277 -8.60 -19.51 45.47
CA GLU A 277 -8.00 -20.66 46.15
C GLU A 277 -6.47 -20.65 46.05
N ASN A 278 -5.78 -21.07 47.11
CA ASN A 278 -4.31 -21.20 47.07
C ASN A 278 -3.91 -22.45 46.25
N GLU A 279 -2.78 -22.35 45.55
CA GLU A 279 -2.15 -23.51 44.91
C GLU A 279 -1.84 -24.58 45.99
N PRO A 280 -2.21 -25.85 45.79
CA PRO A 280 -1.90 -26.92 46.74
C PRO A 280 -0.39 -27.04 47.01
N GLU A 281 0.00 -27.18 48.27
CA GLU A 281 1.40 -27.41 48.64
C GLU A 281 1.80 -28.87 48.41
N PHE A 282 3.02 -29.10 47.92
CA PHE A 282 3.53 -30.45 47.71
C PHE A 282 3.71 -31.17 49.06
N ASP A 283 3.01 -32.30 49.25
CA ASP A 283 3.22 -33.22 50.36
C ASP A 283 3.66 -34.62 49.86
N ASP A 284 4.24 -35.43 50.75
CA ASP A 284 4.82 -36.74 50.39
C ASP A 284 3.76 -37.81 49.97
N ALA A 285 2.45 -37.50 50.01
CA ALA A 285 1.36 -38.37 49.59
C ALA A 285 0.99 -38.13 48.11
N TYR A 286 1.88 -38.59 47.22
CA TYR A 286 1.87 -38.39 45.76
C TYR A 286 0.50 -38.50 45.06
N TYR A 287 -0.39 -39.40 45.48
CA TYR A 287 -1.70 -39.59 44.84
C TYR A 287 -2.76 -38.53 45.19
N GLN A 288 -2.70 -37.93 46.39
CA GLN A 288 -3.66 -36.91 46.81
C GLN A 288 -3.31 -35.53 46.22
N PHE A 289 -2.01 -35.25 46.09
CA PHE A 289 -1.50 -34.03 45.48
C PHE A 289 -1.94 -33.87 44.02
N ASP A 290 -1.88 -34.93 43.22
CA ASP A 290 -2.29 -34.87 41.80
C ASP A 290 -3.78 -34.50 41.67
N ASP A 291 -4.69 -35.16 42.41
CA ASP A 291 -6.13 -34.89 42.35
C ASP A 291 -6.46 -33.46 42.81
N ASP A 292 -5.87 -33.00 43.92
CA ASP A 292 -6.10 -31.66 44.47
C ASP A 292 -5.52 -30.57 43.53
N TYR A 293 -4.37 -30.82 42.92
CA TYR A 293 -3.76 -29.92 41.93
C TYR A 293 -4.60 -29.81 40.65
N TRP A 294 -5.14 -30.93 40.15
CA TRP A 294 -6.02 -30.92 38.98
C TRP A 294 -7.34 -30.20 39.27
N ALA A 295 -7.95 -30.43 40.44
CA ALA A 295 -9.17 -29.72 40.84
C ALA A 295 -8.94 -28.21 40.99
N TRP A 296 -7.84 -27.79 41.62
CA TRP A 296 -7.44 -26.38 41.70
C TRP A 296 -7.27 -25.76 40.31
N ARG A 297 -6.65 -26.51 39.38
CA ARG A 297 -6.44 -26.06 38.00
C ARG A 297 -7.75 -25.88 37.23
N GLU A 298 -8.78 -26.68 37.50
CA GLU A 298 -10.12 -26.50 36.92
C GLU A 298 -10.85 -25.25 37.41
N HIS A 299 -10.53 -24.75 38.61
CA HIS A 299 -11.11 -23.53 39.17
C HIS A 299 -10.44 -22.24 38.68
N LEU A 300 -9.31 -22.33 37.98
CA LEU A 300 -8.62 -21.16 37.44
C LEU A 300 -9.48 -20.44 36.40
N GLN A 301 -9.75 -19.15 36.65
CA GLN A 301 -10.46 -18.28 35.72
C GLN A 301 -9.51 -17.43 34.91
N PHE A 302 -9.80 -17.30 33.62
CA PHE A 302 -9.03 -16.44 32.74
C PHE A 302 -9.24 -14.95 33.11
N ALA A 303 -8.16 -14.33 33.60
CA ALA A 303 -8.06 -12.91 33.84
C ALA A 303 -7.58 -12.21 32.57
N GLU A 304 -8.51 -11.64 31.81
CA GLU A 304 -8.19 -10.98 30.55
C GLU A 304 -7.23 -9.80 30.75
N PRO A 305 -6.11 -9.75 29.99
CA PRO A 305 -5.18 -8.63 30.01
C PRO A 305 -5.90 -7.29 29.82
N GLN A 306 -5.68 -6.36 30.74
CA GLN A 306 -6.24 -5.02 30.67
C GLN A 306 -5.19 -4.05 30.14
N PRO A 307 -5.58 -2.98 29.42
CA PRO A 307 -4.63 -1.96 28.99
C PRO A 307 -4.03 -1.23 30.21
N GLU A 308 -2.75 -0.86 30.07
CA GLU A 308 -2.12 0.12 30.96
C GLU A 308 -2.73 1.52 30.71
N ARG A 309 -2.31 2.53 31.48
CA ARG A 309 -2.69 3.91 31.18
C ARG A 309 -2.23 4.28 29.76
N PHE A 310 -3.08 4.99 29.01
CA PHE A 310 -2.71 5.51 27.70
C PHE A 310 -1.45 6.38 27.78
N VAL A 311 -0.50 6.10 26.88
CA VAL A 311 0.69 6.89 26.64
C VAL A 311 0.72 7.16 25.15
N ALA A 312 0.69 8.44 24.77
CA ALA A 312 0.77 8.83 23.37
C ALA A 312 2.04 8.22 22.73
N PRO A 313 1.96 7.73 21.47
CA PRO A 313 3.13 7.26 20.75
C PRO A 313 4.23 8.32 20.76
N LYS A 314 5.50 7.89 20.79
CA LYS A 314 6.67 8.79 20.69
C LYS A 314 6.88 9.27 19.26
N ARG A 315 5.81 9.73 18.62
CA ARG A 315 5.76 10.24 17.26
C ARG A 315 6.16 11.71 17.26
N GLN A 316 6.92 12.14 16.25
CA GLN A 316 7.12 13.57 16.03
C GLN A 316 5.78 14.21 15.62
N MET A 317 5.29 15.18 16.39
CA MET A 317 3.99 15.82 16.08
C MET A 317 4.02 16.54 14.72
N THR A 318 5.14 17.14 14.37
CA THR A 318 5.38 17.68 13.03
C THR A 318 6.00 16.60 12.15
N PRO A 319 5.34 16.17 11.06
CA PRO A 319 5.90 15.18 10.14
C PRO A 319 7.26 15.59 9.56
N TYR A 320 8.02 14.60 9.10
CA TYR A 320 9.24 14.85 8.32
C TYR A 320 8.86 15.54 7.01
N SER A 321 9.37 16.75 6.77
CA SER A 321 9.02 17.47 5.55
C SER A 321 9.80 16.96 4.34
N LEU A 322 9.07 16.70 3.26
CA LEU A 322 9.59 16.34 1.94
C LEU A 322 9.82 17.56 1.04
N ARG A 323 9.57 18.78 1.54
CA ARG A 323 9.89 20.02 0.81
C ARG A 323 11.38 20.09 0.47
N GLY A 324 11.69 20.59 -0.72
CA GLY A 324 13.05 20.66 -1.26
C GLY A 324 13.61 19.32 -1.75
N HIS A 325 12.87 18.21 -1.63
CA HIS A 325 13.33 16.89 -2.04
C HIS A 325 12.80 16.48 -3.42
N ARG A 326 13.58 15.64 -4.11
CA ARG A 326 13.12 14.85 -5.27
C ARG A 326 12.53 13.54 -4.77
N LEU A 327 11.41 13.13 -5.33
CA LEU A 327 10.71 11.90 -5.04
C LEU A 327 10.54 11.09 -6.32
N GLN A 328 10.51 9.77 -6.15
CA GLN A 328 10.13 8.84 -7.22
C GLN A 328 8.75 8.28 -6.90
N ALA A 329 7.87 8.24 -7.90
CA ALA A 329 6.59 7.57 -7.76
C ALA A 329 6.13 6.94 -9.07
N ILE A 330 5.40 5.84 -8.96
CA ILE A 330 4.79 5.14 -10.08
C ILE A 330 3.31 5.52 -10.11
N LEU A 331 2.81 5.90 -11.30
CA LEU A 331 1.40 6.24 -11.50
C LEU A 331 0.65 5.03 -12.06
N LYS A 332 -0.53 4.76 -11.52
CA LYS A 332 -1.52 3.83 -12.09
C LYS A 332 -2.87 4.52 -12.17
N MET A 333 -3.58 4.30 -13.27
CA MET A 333 -4.97 4.74 -13.43
C MET A 333 -5.79 3.60 -13.99
N SER A 334 -6.83 3.21 -13.27
CA SER A 334 -7.69 2.10 -13.64
C SER A 334 -9.14 2.39 -13.33
N ASN A 335 -10.02 1.89 -14.19
CA ASN A 335 -11.46 1.97 -14.04
C ASN A 335 -12.04 0.58 -13.91
N ILE A 336 -12.94 0.38 -12.96
CA ILE A 336 -13.79 -0.79 -12.87
C ILE A 336 -15.19 -0.36 -13.33
N MET A 337 -15.70 -1.04 -14.35
CA MET A 337 -16.97 -0.74 -14.99
C MET A 337 -17.92 -1.89 -14.79
N LEU A 338 -19.10 -1.60 -14.24
CA LEU A 338 -20.20 -2.54 -14.11
C LEU A 338 -21.31 -2.20 -15.09
N THR A 339 -21.92 -3.23 -15.66
CA THR A 339 -23.04 -3.13 -16.60
C THR A 339 -24.22 -3.94 -16.08
N PRO A 340 -25.45 -3.69 -16.53
CA PRO A 340 -26.58 -4.56 -16.20
C PRO A 340 -26.34 -6.05 -16.50
N GLU A 341 -25.53 -6.35 -17.52
CA GLU A 341 -25.15 -7.70 -17.91
C GLU A 341 -24.04 -8.31 -17.04
N GLN A 342 -23.17 -7.48 -16.47
CA GLN A 342 -22.11 -7.85 -15.52
C GLN A 342 -22.18 -6.94 -14.28
N PRO A 343 -23.15 -7.17 -13.38
CA PRO A 343 -23.53 -6.20 -12.35
C PRO A 343 -22.75 -6.33 -11.04
N GLU A 344 -21.83 -7.29 -10.94
CA GLU A 344 -21.06 -7.60 -9.72
C GLU A 344 -19.57 -7.66 -10.05
N TYR A 345 -18.74 -7.19 -9.11
CA TYR A 345 -17.29 -7.32 -9.10
C TYR A 345 -16.88 -7.99 -7.79
N ASP A 346 -16.10 -9.07 -7.87
CA ASP A 346 -15.83 -9.96 -6.73
C ASP A 346 -14.87 -9.36 -5.68
N GLY A 347 -14.10 -8.33 -6.06
CA GLY A 347 -13.04 -7.77 -5.23
C GLY A 347 -11.64 -8.10 -5.77
N GLY A 348 -10.63 -7.62 -5.07
CA GLY A 348 -9.23 -8.01 -5.31
C GLY A 348 -8.78 -9.10 -4.36
N ASP A 349 -7.58 -9.65 -4.59
CA ASP A 349 -6.91 -10.52 -3.63
C ASP A 349 -6.15 -9.72 -2.56
N TRP A 350 -5.81 -10.37 -1.45
CA TRP A 350 -4.90 -9.79 -0.47
C TRP A 350 -3.49 -9.69 -1.07
N HIS A 351 -2.92 -8.49 -1.10
CA HIS A 351 -1.60 -8.26 -1.68
C HIS A 351 -0.86 -7.11 -1.00
N VAL A 352 0.46 -7.10 -1.21
CA VAL A 352 1.30 -5.90 -1.06
C VAL A 352 1.64 -5.36 -2.44
N GLU A 353 2.01 -4.09 -2.53
CA GLU A 353 2.37 -3.51 -3.82
C GLU A 353 3.78 -3.91 -4.21
N ALA A 354 3.85 -4.57 -5.36
CA ALA A 354 5.05 -4.85 -6.14
C ALA A 354 6.13 -5.67 -5.39
N MET A 355 7.34 -5.74 -5.93
CA MET A 355 8.48 -6.49 -5.41
C MET A 355 9.50 -5.57 -4.72
N ALA A 356 10.43 -6.16 -3.99
CA ALA A 356 11.36 -5.41 -3.14
C ALA A 356 12.33 -4.49 -3.91
N ASN A 357 12.67 -4.85 -5.15
CA ASN A 357 13.51 -4.03 -6.03
C ASN A 357 12.81 -2.73 -6.47
N GLU A 358 11.48 -2.67 -6.42
CA GLU A 358 10.73 -1.44 -6.76
C GLU A 358 10.67 -0.47 -5.59
N ARG A 359 11.09 -0.87 -4.38
CA ARG A 359 11.31 0.02 -3.22
C ARG A 359 10.08 0.85 -2.84
N ILE A 360 8.87 0.34 -3.06
CA ILE A 360 7.62 1.03 -2.67
C ILE A 360 7.48 1.04 -1.15
N VAL A 361 7.36 2.24 -0.57
CA VAL A 361 7.19 2.46 0.87
C VAL A 361 5.77 2.77 1.28
N ALA A 362 4.97 3.35 0.39
CA ALA A 362 3.59 3.72 0.65
C ALA A 362 2.79 3.77 -0.65
N THR A 363 1.47 3.62 -0.51
CA THR A 363 0.52 3.71 -1.61
C THR A 363 -0.49 4.82 -1.30
N GLY A 364 -0.68 5.72 -2.26
CA GLY A 364 -1.69 6.76 -2.23
C GLY A 364 -2.78 6.49 -3.26
N ILE A 365 -4.04 6.47 -2.83
CA ILE A 365 -5.20 6.20 -3.69
C ILE A 365 -6.13 7.39 -3.69
N TYR A 366 -6.60 7.79 -4.87
CA TYR A 366 -7.67 8.77 -5.07
C TYR A 366 -8.85 8.15 -5.83
N TYR A 367 -10.00 8.05 -5.14
CA TYR A 367 -11.27 7.59 -5.73
C TYR A 367 -12.01 8.77 -6.38
N TYR A 368 -11.61 9.14 -7.60
CA TYR A 368 -12.03 10.40 -8.23
C TYR A 368 -13.39 10.36 -8.90
N ASP A 369 -13.93 9.16 -9.17
CA ASP A 369 -15.26 8.98 -9.74
C ASP A 369 -15.85 7.64 -9.31
N VAL A 370 -16.82 7.67 -8.39
CA VAL A 370 -17.51 6.47 -7.90
C VAL A 370 -19.01 6.69 -7.99
N GLU A 371 -19.69 5.89 -8.81
CA GLU A 371 -21.12 6.07 -9.10
C GLU A 371 -21.85 4.73 -9.26
N ASN A 372 -23.08 4.67 -8.74
CA ASN A 372 -24.00 3.53 -8.88
C ASN A 372 -23.43 2.17 -8.43
N ILE A 373 -22.60 2.15 -7.39
CA ILE A 373 -22.11 0.92 -6.76
C ILE A 373 -22.49 0.85 -5.29
N THR A 374 -22.64 -0.36 -4.76
CA THR A 374 -22.83 -0.61 -3.33
C THR A 374 -21.58 -0.21 -2.55
N GLU A 375 -21.71 -0.13 -1.23
CA GLU A 375 -20.57 0.09 -0.35
C GLU A 375 -19.46 -0.95 -0.59
N SER A 376 -18.23 -0.46 -0.70
CA SER A 376 -16.99 -1.24 -0.78
C SER A 376 -15.98 -0.68 0.22
N THR A 377 -15.01 -1.50 0.61
CA THR A 377 -13.99 -1.17 1.60
C THR A 377 -12.61 -1.55 1.10
N LEU A 378 -11.62 -0.75 1.48
CA LEU A 378 -10.21 -1.09 1.42
C LEU A 378 -9.83 -1.70 2.78
N ASN A 379 -9.66 -3.02 2.82
CA ASN A 379 -9.36 -3.77 4.03
C ASN A 379 -7.85 -3.89 4.21
N PHE A 380 -7.41 -3.96 5.47
CA PHE A 380 -6.00 -4.04 5.83
C PHE A 380 -5.76 -5.18 6.82
N ARG A 381 -4.64 -5.88 6.64
CA ARG A 381 -4.11 -6.85 7.59
C ARG A 381 -2.60 -6.71 7.73
N GLU A 382 -2.09 -7.07 8.90
CA GLU A 382 -0.67 -7.01 9.22
C GLU A 382 -0.14 -8.40 9.60
N SER A 383 1.13 -8.65 9.28
CA SER A 383 1.89 -9.76 9.84
C SER A 383 2.24 -9.47 11.30
N VAL A 384 2.23 -10.50 12.14
CA VAL A 384 2.57 -10.37 13.56
C VAL A 384 3.69 -11.31 13.95
N LYS A 385 4.60 -10.84 14.81
CA LYS A 385 5.70 -11.70 15.31
C LYS A 385 5.17 -12.78 16.26
N SER A 386 5.72 -13.99 16.11
CA SER A 386 5.54 -15.11 17.05
C SER A 386 5.94 -14.71 18.48
N PHE A 387 5.17 -15.19 19.46
CA PHE A 387 5.36 -14.91 20.88
C PHE A 387 6.45 -15.81 21.47
N HIS A 388 7.50 -15.21 22.05
CA HIS A 388 8.68 -15.96 22.53
C HIS A 388 8.62 -16.41 24.00
N THR A 389 7.57 -16.08 24.75
CA THR A 389 7.52 -16.35 26.21
C THR A 389 6.21 -16.98 26.65
N TYR A 390 5.85 -18.12 26.08
CA TYR A 390 4.72 -18.90 26.55
C TYR A 390 5.19 -19.97 27.55
N ASN A 391 4.56 -20.03 28.72
CA ASN A 391 4.78 -21.08 29.71
C ASN A 391 3.79 -22.20 29.41
N HIS A 392 4.29 -23.42 29.12
CA HIS A 392 3.51 -24.61 28.79
C HIS A 392 2.37 -24.94 29.78
N ARG A 393 2.37 -24.34 30.97
CA ARG A 393 1.31 -24.50 31.98
C ARG A 393 -0.06 -23.93 31.55
N ASN A 394 -0.17 -23.09 30.52
CA ASN A 394 -1.34 -22.24 30.25
C ASN A 394 -1.95 -22.35 28.83
N GLU A 395 -2.16 -23.56 28.28
CA GLU A 395 -2.38 -23.74 26.81
C GLU A 395 -3.64 -23.04 26.30
N ASN A 396 -4.68 -23.01 27.14
CA ASN A 396 -5.91 -22.26 26.87
C ASN A 396 -5.73 -20.73 26.92
N GLY A 397 -4.71 -20.23 27.62
CA GLY A 397 -4.48 -18.80 27.83
C GLY A 397 -4.16 -18.04 26.55
N VAL A 398 -3.47 -18.67 25.60
CA VAL A 398 -3.16 -18.06 24.29
C VAL A 398 -4.43 -17.86 23.47
N ASN A 399 -5.31 -18.87 23.41
CA ASN A 399 -6.61 -18.75 22.75
C ASN A 399 -7.48 -17.67 23.43
N HIS A 400 -7.54 -17.68 24.76
CA HIS A 400 -8.30 -16.66 25.49
C HIS A 400 -7.75 -15.24 25.27
N ALA A 401 -6.43 -15.05 25.29
CA ALA A 401 -5.80 -13.74 25.17
C ALA A 401 -5.79 -13.19 23.73
N TYR A 402 -5.59 -14.05 22.72
CA TYR A 402 -5.33 -13.61 21.34
C TYR A 402 -6.31 -14.16 20.30
N GLY A 403 -7.07 -15.21 20.65
CA GLY A 403 -8.02 -15.85 19.74
C GLY A 403 -7.41 -16.86 18.77
N LEU A 404 -6.17 -17.28 19.05
CA LEU A 404 -5.54 -18.37 18.33
C LEU A 404 -6.04 -19.69 18.93
N ALA A 405 -6.93 -20.37 18.23
CA ALA A 405 -7.35 -21.72 18.59
C ALA A 405 -6.39 -22.72 17.96
N VAL A 406 -5.80 -23.57 18.79
CA VAL A 406 -5.11 -24.79 18.35
C VAL A 406 -6.21 -25.81 18.09
N ASP A 407 -6.18 -26.50 16.94
CA ASP A 407 -7.08 -27.64 16.77
C ASP A 407 -6.60 -28.85 17.60
N GLU A 408 -7.42 -29.90 17.67
CA GLU A 408 -7.14 -31.12 18.45
C GLU A 408 -5.87 -31.87 17.97
N PHE A 409 -5.31 -31.49 16.82
CA PHE A 409 -4.13 -32.11 16.20
C PHE A 409 -2.85 -31.27 16.34
N GLY A 410 -2.95 -30.04 16.86
CA GLY A 410 -1.80 -29.16 17.03
C GLY A 410 -1.42 -28.37 15.78
N ASP A 411 -2.32 -28.23 14.80
CA ASP A 411 -2.01 -27.61 13.51
C ASP A 411 -1.92 -26.07 13.57
N ASP A 412 -1.22 -25.54 12.56
CA ASP A 412 -0.67 -24.20 12.47
C ASP A 412 -1.73 -23.07 12.48
N VAL A 413 -1.55 -22.10 13.38
CA VAL A 413 -2.34 -20.86 13.34
C VAL A 413 -1.61 -19.80 12.52
N SER A 414 -2.28 -19.21 11.53
CA SER A 414 -1.71 -18.12 10.73
C SER A 414 -1.46 -16.87 11.60
N LEU A 415 -0.22 -16.40 11.60
CA LEU A 415 0.19 -15.17 12.29
C LEU A 415 -0.14 -13.90 11.48
N VAL A 416 -1.41 -13.79 11.10
CA VAL A 416 -2.00 -12.63 10.42
C VAL A 416 -3.12 -12.04 11.26
N GLN A 417 -3.26 -10.71 11.26
CA GLN A 417 -4.42 -10.05 11.87
C GLN A 417 -5.00 -8.99 10.95
N GLU A 418 -6.30 -9.07 10.69
CA GLU A 418 -7.05 -7.95 10.12
C GLU A 418 -7.08 -6.80 11.11
N ILE A 419 -6.69 -5.62 10.65
CA ILE A 419 -6.51 -4.42 11.48
C ILE A 419 -7.58 -3.35 11.24
N GLY A 420 -8.49 -3.61 10.31
CA GLY A 420 -9.63 -2.76 9.99
C GLY A 420 -9.71 -2.44 8.51
N ASN A 421 -10.53 -1.45 8.18
CA ASN A 421 -10.78 -1.06 6.81
C ASN A 421 -11.08 0.45 6.70
N VAL A 422 -11.01 0.95 5.48
CA VAL A 422 -11.46 2.29 5.10
C VAL A 422 -12.54 2.14 4.03
N GLN A 423 -13.71 2.72 4.28
CA GLN A 423 -14.79 2.75 3.29
C GLN A 423 -14.35 3.53 2.04
N VAL A 424 -14.69 3.01 0.86
CA VAL A 424 -14.48 3.76 -0.38
C VAL A 424 -15.60 4.80 -0.54
N LYS A 425 -15.23 6.06 -0.79
CA LYS A 425 -16.15 7.16 -1.09
C LYS A 425 -15.63 7.97 -2.29
N ASN A 426 -16.55 8.51 -3.09
CA ASN A 426 -16.20 9.45 -4.14
C ASN A 426 -15.50 10.68 -3.53
N GLY A 427 -14.33 11.06 -4.06
CA GLY A 427 -13.52 12.17 -3.57
C GLY A 427 -12.51 11.80 -2.49
N ARG A 428 -12.61 10.59 -1.90
CA ARG A 428 -11.71 10.17 -0.82
C ARG A 428 -10.30 9.90 -1.33
N CYS A 429 -9.32 10.45 -0.62
CA CYS A 429 -7.91 10.14 -0.75
C CYS A 429 -7.45 9.34 0.46
N VAL A 430 -6.61 8.33 0.25
CA VAL A 430 -6.05 7.47 1.30
C VAL A 430 -4.57 7.26 1.04
N VAL A 431 -3.72 7.34 2.06
CA VAL A 431 -2.31 6.93 2.00
C VAL A 431 -2.02 5.95 3.12
N PHE A 432 -1.37 4.84 2.78
CA PHE A 432 -1.01 3.79 3.72
C PHE A 432 0.38 3.23 3.44
N PRO A 433 1.07 2.70 4.45
CA PRO A 433 2.39 2.12 4.26
C PRO A 433 2.30 0.76 3.55
N ASN A 434 3.30 0.44 2.73
CA ASN A 434 3.44 -0.86 2.07
C ASN A 434 3.90 -1.97 3.05
N THR A 435 3.66 -1.78 4.34
CA THR A 435 3.83 -2.79 5.41
C THR A 435 2.54 -3.58 5.65
N TYR A 436 1.41 -3.10 5.14
CA TYR A 436 0.11 -3.77 5.27
C TYR A 436 -0.21 -4.52 3.99
N GLN A 437 -0.68 -5.76 4.14
CA GLN A 437 -1.45 -6.38 3.07
C GLN A 437 -2.82 -5.72 3.03
N HIS A 438 -3.29 -5.47 1.82
CA HIS A 438 -4.57 -4.84 1.61
C HIS A 438 -5.37 -5.58 0.56
N GLN A 439 -6.69 -5.38 0.61
CA GLN A 439 -7.64 -6.01 -0.29
C GLN A 439 -8.83 -5.07 -0.49
N MET A 440 -9.29 -4.95 -1.73
CA MET A 440 -10.55 -4.28 -2.03
C MET A 440 -11.72 -5.26 -1.98
N SER A 441 -12.75 -4.93 -1.21
CA SER A 441 -13.98 -5.72 -1.17
C SER A 441 -14.74 -5.64 -2.49
N GLY A 442 -15.41 -6.74 -2.85
CA GLY A 442 -16.35 -6.76 -3.96
C GLY A 442 -17.52 -5.79 -3.78
N PHE A 443 -18.17 -5.44 -4.88
CA PHE A 443 -19.33 -4.55 -4.93
C PHE A 443 -20.20 -4.86 -6.14
N LYS A 444 -21.42 -4.33 -6.12
CA LYS A 444 -22.39 -4.50 -7.20
C LYS A 444 -23.13 -3.20 -7.51
N LEU A 445 -23.92 -3.20 -8.59
CA LEU A 445 -24.78 -2.07 -8.93
C LEU A 445 -25.84 -1.81 -7.84
N VAL A 446 -26.06 -0.53 -7.50
CA VAL A 446 -27.19 -0.12 -6.64
C VAL A 446 -28.50 -0.15 -7.43
N ASP A 447 -28.49 0.50 -8.59
CA ASP A 447 -29.55 0.41 -9.61
C ASP A 447 -29.05 -0.54 -10.72
N PRO A 448 -29.49 -1.82 -10.72
CA PRO A 448 -29.02 -2.82 -11.69
C PRO A 448 -29.49 -2.53 -13.13
N THR A 449 -30.32 -1.50 -13.35
CA THR A 449 -30.77 -1.09 -14.69
C THR A 449 -29.84 -0.08 -15.36
N LYS A 450 -28.88 0.46 -14.62
CA LYS A 450 -27.93 1.47 -15.10
C LYS A 450 -26.49 0.97 -14.91
N PRO A 451 -25.56 1.38 -15.78
CA PRO A 451 -24.15 1.12 -15.54
C PRO A 451 -23.67 1.84 -14.26
N GLY A 452 -22.57 1.36 -13.72
CA GLY A 452 -21.89 1.95 -12.57
C GLY A 452 -20.38 1.86 -12.74
N HIS A 453 -19.64 2.70 -12.02
CA HIS A 453 -18.19 2.74 -12.17
C HIS A 453 -17.48 3.11 -10.90
N PHE A 454 -16.21 2.74 -10.91
CA PHE A 454 -15.26 2.95 -9.84
C PHE A 454 -13.91 3.30 -10.48
N LYS A 455 -13.53 4.57 -10.42
CA LYS A 455 -12.33 5.07 -11.10
C LYS A 455 -11.30 5.55 -10.10
N ILE A 456 -10.06 5.12 -10.31
CA ILE A 456 -8.96 5.28 -9.35
C ILE A 456 -7.74 5.88 -10.02
N LEU A 457 -7.10 6.82 -9.32
CA LEU A 457 -5.74 7.25 -9.57
C LEU A 457 -4.88 6.85 -8.37
N THR A 458 -3.79 6.13 -8.63
CA THR A 458 -2.91 5.58 -7.59
C THR A 458 -1.48 6.04 -7.80
N PHE A 459 -0.83 6.45 -6.71
CA PHE A 459 0.60 6.69 -6.62
C PHE A 459 1.24 5.60 -5.76
N PHE A 460 2.24 4.92 -6.29
CA PHE A 460 3.13 4.08 -5.48
C PHE A 460 4.39 4.88 -5.20
N PHE A 461 4.59 5.27 -3.94
CA PHE A 461 5.70 6.11 -3.52
C PHE A 461 6.93 5.25 -3.26
N ILE A 462 8.04 5.61 -3.91
CA ILE A 462 9.32 4.95 -3.72
C ILE A 462 10.04 5.54 -2.48
N ASP A 463 10.84 4.72 -1.80
CA ASP A 463 11.70 5.13 -0.69
C ASP A 463 12.49 6.41 -1.03
N PRO A 464 12.26 7.55 -0.36
CA PRO A 464 12.96 8.81 -0.66
C PRO A 464 14.46 8.75 -0.31
N THR A 465 14.92 7.72 0.39
CA THR A 465 16.33 7.52 0.74
C THR A 465 17.11 6.65 -0.26
N THR A 466 16.42 6.09 -1.27
CA THR A 466 17.01 5.22 -2.29
C THR A 466 16.46 5.58 -3.67
N ARG A 467 17.34 5.80 -4.67
CA ARG A 467 16.91 6.03 -6.06
C ARG A 467 16.98 4.71 -6.82
N ILE A 468 15.95 4.36 -7.57
CA ILE A 468 15.98 3.28 -8.57
C ILE A 468 15.96 3.87 -9.99
N PRO A 469 16.36 3.13 -11.04
CA PRO A 469 16.27 3.64 -12.41
C PRO A 469 14.86 4.11 -12.75
N SER A 470 14.74 5.32 -13.30
CA SER A 470 13.46 5.99 -13.56
C SER A 470 13.38 6.48 -15.00
N THR A 471 12.24 7.08 -15.34
CA THR A 471 12.04 7.77 -16.63
C THR A 471 12.95 8.98 -16.85
N GLU A 472 13.75 9.40 -15.87
CA GLU A 472 14.85 10.38 -16.05
C GLU A 472 15.97 9.81 -16.93
N ILE A 473 16.27 8.52 -16.78
CA ILE A 473 17.44 7.89 -17.42
C ILE A 473 17.06 6.80 -18.42
N VAL A 474 15.85 6.26 -18.30
CA VAL A 474 15.27 5.31 -19.26
C VAL A 474 14.39 6.10 -20.21
N PRO A 475 14.67 6.10 -21.52
CA PRO A 475 13.82 6.79 -22.47
C PRO A 475 12.51 6.02 -22.71
N PRO A 476 11.50 6.66 -23.33
CA PRO A 476 10.29 5.97 -23.74
C PRO A 476 10.59 4.67 -24.49
N GLN A 477 9.99 3.57 -24.05
CA GLN A 477 10.23 2.25 -24.63
C GLN A 477 9.21 1.89 -25.72
N GLN A 478 8.15 2.68 -25.84
CA GLN A 478 7.02 2.50 -26.74
C GLN A 478 7.43 2.77 -28.19
N ARG A 479 7.49 1.76 -29.05
CA ARG A 479 7.84 1.90 -30.47
C ARG A 479 6.97 2.92 -31.21
N GLU A 480 5.71 2.98 -30.85
CA GLU A 480 4.71 3.88 -31.42
C GLU A 480 5.00 5.36 -31.10
N TRP A 481 5.74 5.66 -30.05
CA TRP A 481 6.14 7.02 -29.71
C TRP A 481 7.37 7.46 -30.53
N TRP A 482 8.20 6.51 -30.96
CA TRP A 482 9.39 6.75 -31.77
C TRP A 482 9.08 6.91 -33.26
N SER A 483 8.01 6.26 -33.74
CA SER A 483 7.62 6.32 -35.15
C SER A 483 7.23 7.73 -35.59
N GLY A 484 6.57 8.51 -34.74
CA GLY A 484 6.18 9.89 -35.02
C GLY A 484 7.26 10.94 -34.75
N THR A 485 8.44 10.53 -34.28
CA THR A 485 9.50 11.44 -33.82
C THR A 485 10.84 11.10 -34.47
N VAL A 486 11.58 10.13 -33.93
CA VAL A 486 12.91 9.73 -34.38
C VAL A 486 12.89 9.14 -35.78
N MET A 487 11.87 8.32 -36.11
CA MET A 487 11.75 7.72 -37.44
C MET A 487 11.39 8.74 -38.53
N GLU A 488 10.96 9.95 -38.16
CA GLU A 488 10.69 11.04 -39.09
C GLU A 488 11.88 12.01 -39.25
N GLN A 489 13.00 11.77 -38.56
CA GLN A 489 14.17 12.63 -38.62
C GLN A 489 15.23 12.13 -39.62
N GLY A 490 16.01 13.07 -40.16
CA GLY A 490 17.23 12.80 -40.92
C GLY A 490 17.05 11.86 -42.11
N ALA A 491 17.90 10.84 -42.20
CA ALA A 491 17.83 9.82 -43.25
C ALA A 491 16.67 8.83 -43.06
N LEU A 492 16.25 8.57 -41.81
CA LEU A 492 15.16 7.66 -41.48
C LEU A 492 13.81 8.21 -41.97
N GLY A 493 13.58 9.51 -41.82
CA GLY A 493 12.37 10.18 -42.32
C GLY A 493 12.15 10.06 -43.83
N ARG A 494 13.22 9.82 -44.60
CA ARG A 494 13.16 9.65 -46.06
C ARG A 494 12.82 8.22 -46.48
N LEU A 495 12.81 7.27 -45.55
CA LEU A 495 12.49 5.88 -45.86
C LEU A 495 10.97 5.69 -46.04
N PRO A 496 10.53 4.85 -47.00
CA PRO A 496 9.14 4.42 -47.07
C PRO A 496 8.68 3.74 -45.78
N ALA A 497 7.38 3.86 -45.45
CA ALA A 497 6.79 3.27 -44.24
C ALA A 497 7.13 1.78 -44.07
N LEU A 498 7.07 1.00 -45.16
CA LEU A 498 7.40 -0.43 -45.13
C LEU A 498 8.84 -0.72 -44.68
N LEU A 499 9.81 0.14 -45.05
CA LEU A 499 11.20 -0.03 -44.58
C LEU A 499 11.36 0.40 -43.12
N LYS A 500 10.64 1.44 -42.68
CA LYS A 500 10.60 1.83 -41.25
C LYS A 500 10.03 0.70 -40.39
N ASP A 501 8.95 0.06 -40.85
CA ASP A 501 8.34 -1.09 -40.18
C ASP A 501 9.28 -2.30 -40.15
N GLN A 502 9.96 -2.60 -41.27
CA GLN A 502 10.96 -3.66 -41.31
C GLN A 502 12.12 -3.41 -40.34
N ILE A 503 12.65 -2.19 -40.27
CA ILE A 503 13.69 -1.83 -39.29
C ILE A 503 13.17 -2.08 -37.88
N GLY A 504 11.95 -1.61 -37.56
CA GLY A 504 11.32 -1.83 -36.27
C GLY A 504 11.16 -3.31 -35.88
N ASN A 505 10.98 -4.19 -36.87
CA ASN A 505 10.87 -5.64 -36.65
C ASN A 505 12.24 -6.35 -36.48
N HIS A 506 13.35 -5.67 -36.80
CA HIS A 506 14.70 -6.22 -36.70
C HIS A 506 15.53 -5.64 -35.55
N VAL A 507 14.97 -4.71 -34.76
CA VAL A 507 15.63 -4.12 -33.58
C VAL A 507 14.98 -4.63 -32.30
N ASP A 508 15.80 -4.77 -31.26
CA ASP A 508 15.42 -5.19 -29.90
C ASP A 508 14.78 -4.06 -29.07
N PHE A 509 14.98 -2.81 -29.50
CA PHE A 509 14.43 -1.58 -28.96
C PHE A 509 14.17 -0.57 -30.09
N PRO A 510 13.05 0.19 -30.07
CA PRO A 510 11.99 0.22 -29.05
C PRO A 510 11.01 -0.97 -29.14
N ILE A 511 10.26 -1.20 -28.06
CA ILE A 511 9.38 -2.35 -27.82
C ILE A 511 8.00 -2.10 -28.44
N SER A 512 7.44 -3.10 -29.14
CA SER A 512 6.07 -3.00 -29.67
C SER A 512 5.01 -3.20 -28.61
N LEU A 513 3.79 -2.67 -28.80
CA LEU A 513 2.67 -2.94 -27.89
C LEU A 513 2.36 -4.43 -27.73
N ALA A 514 2.43 -5.22 -28.82
CA ALA A 514 2.17 -6.65 -28.77
C ALA A 514 3.17 -7.37 -27.86
N GLU A 515 4.45 -7.04 -27.99
CA GLU A 515 5.51 -7.57 -27.14
C GLU A 515 5.40 -7.08 -25.69
N ALA A 516 5.12 -5.79 -25.48
CA ALA A 516 4.91 -5.22 -24.16
C ALA A 516 3.76 -5.91 -23.41
N LYS A 517 2.69 -6.31 -24.10
CA LYS A 517 1.59 -7.09 -23.52
C LYS A 517 2.01 -8.50 -23.10
N VAL A 518 2.94 -9.14 -23.82
CA VAL A 518 3.50 -10.45 -23.42
C VAL A 518 4.37 -10.28 -22.17
N LEU A 519 5.29 -9.31 -22.18
CA LEU A 519 6.16 -9.02 -21.04
C LEU A 519 5.37 -8.62 -19.79
N ARG A 520 4.26 -7.89 -19.97
CA ARG A 520 3.34 -7.57 -18.89
C ARG A 520 2.79 -8.82 -18.21
N LEU A 521 2.37 -9.83 -18.98
CA LEU A 521 1.84 -11.07 -18.40
C LEU A 521 2.92 -11.78 -17.58
N GLU A 522 4.15 -11.84 -18.08
CA GLU A 522 5.27 -12.43 -17.34
C GLU A 522 5.56 -11.68 -16.02
N LEU A 523 5.56 -10.34 -16.04
CA LEU A 523 5.71 -9.51 -14.84
C LEU A 523 4.56 -9.74 -13.86
N MET A 524 3.31 -9.78 -14.34
CA MET A 524 2.13 -10.03 -13.52
C MET A 524 2.16 -11.41 -12.86
N ASP A 525 2.59 -12.44 -13.58
CA ASP A 525 2.77 -13.78 -13.05
C ASP A 525 3.85 -13.78 -11.95
N GLU A 526 4.95 -13.05 -12.15
CA GLU A 526 6.02 -12.88 -11.15
C GLU A 526 5.50 -12.17 -9.89
N HIS A 527 4.78 -11.05 -10.04
CA HIS A 527 4.18 -10.32 -8.92
C HIS A 527 3.14 -11.16 -8.17
N SER A 528 2.35 -11.98 -8.90
CA SER A 528 1.35 -12.87 -8.30
C SER A 528 2.04 -13.99 -7.50
N ALA A 529 3.07 -14.61 -8.07
CA ALA A 529 3.86 -15.63 -7.38
C ALA A 529 4.53 -15.05 -6.11
N ASN A 530 5.12 -13.85 -6.22
CA ASN A 530 5.71 -13.15 -5.08
C ASN A 530 4.66 -12.85 -4.00
N ASN A 531 3.45 -12.41 -4.35
CA ASN A 531 2.38 -12.19 -3.38
C ASN A 531 1.95 -13.47 -2.65
N SER A 532 1.89 -14.60 -3.36
CA SER A 532 1.65 -15.91 -2.73
C SER A 532 2.76 -16.26 -1.74
N THR A 533 4.03 -16.17 -2.16
CA THR A 533 5.20 -16.41 -1.28
C THR A 533 5.21 -15.47 -0.09
N ILE A 534 4.94 -14.18 -0.28
CA ILE A 534 4.88 -13.21 0.82
C ILE A 534 3.75 -13.54 1.79
N THR A 535 2.61 -13.95 1.26
CA THR A 535 1.47 -14.36 2.07
C THR A 535 1.80 -15.56 2.92
N GLU A 536 2.47 -16.58 2.36
CA GLU A 536 2.86 -17.79 3.08
C GLU A 536 3.99 -17.51 4.09
N ASP A 537 5.07 -16.85 3.66
CA ASP A 537 6.30 -16.71 4.45
C ASP A 537 6.24 -15.60 5.50
N PHE A 538 5.52 -14.50 5.22
CA PHE A 538 5.57 -13.30 6.06
C PHE A 538 4.23 -12.95 6.71
N PHE A 539 3.11 -13.10 6.00
CA PHE A 539 1.80 -12.73 6.57
C PHE A 539 1.08 -13.88 7.26
N SER A 540 1.20 -15.10 6.74
CA SER A 540 0.56 -16.30 7.29
C SER A 540 1.58 -17.38 7.68
N PRO A 541 2.72 -17.05 8.31
CA PRO A 541 3.65 -18.07 8.71
C PRO A 541 2.97 -18.98 9.72
N SER A 542 3.24 -20.26 9.56
CA SER A 542 2.63 -21.33 10.31
C SER A 542 3.21 -21.32 11.73
N PHE A 543 2.34 -21.25 12.75
CA PHE A 543 2.73 -21.27 14.15
C PHE A 543 2.26 -22.55 14.82
N THR A 544 3.22 -23.40 15.17
CA THR A 544 3.02 -24.63 15.91
C THR A 544 3.32 -24.42 17.39
N LEU A 545 2.42 -24.88 18.26
CA LEU A 545 2.67 -25.03 19.70
C LEU A 545 3.34 -26.40 19.95
N SER A 546 4.45 -26.70 19.29
CA SER A 546 5.11 -28.00 19.47
C SER A 546 5.90 -28.06 20.78
N THR A 547 5.68 -29.14 21.52
CA THR A 547 6.42 -29.58 22.70
C THR A 547 7.84 -29.98 22.31
N ASN A 548 8.87 -29.40 22.93
CA ASN A 548 10.20 -30.01 23.00
C ASN A 548 10.34 -30.83 24.28
#